data_AF-A0A2X0SJ11-F1
#
_entry.id   AF-A0A2X0SJ11-F1
#
_cell.length_a   1.000
_cell.length_b   1.000
_cell.length_c   1.000
_cell.angle_alpha   90.00
_cell.angle_beta   90.00
_cell.angle_gamma   90.00
#
_symmetry.space_group_name_H-M   'P 1'
#
loop_
_entity.id
_entity.type
_entity.pdbx_description
1 polymer ?
#
loop_
_entity_poly.entity_id
_entity_poly.type
_entity_poly.pdbx_seq_one_letter_code
_entity_poly.pdbx_strand_id
1 'polypeptide(L)' 'MSAGKRCWRCWRRSIFALFVENDWSDPVIATVGIQGMATFELTISRHSYDGMVLLELIEKHYGENYATT' A
#
# COMPACT_ATOMS: atom_id res chain seq x y z
N MET A 1 -19.19 16.77 -9.99
CA MET A 1 -18.51 15.46 -10.07
C MET A 1 -17.19 15.66 -10.79
N SER A 2 -16.10 15.88 -10.07
CA SER A 2 -14.78 16.14 -10.66
C SER A 2 -13.96 14.85 -10.62
N ALA A 3 -13.83 14.22 -11.78
CA ALA A 3 -13.01 13.02 -11.95
C ALA A 3 -11.53 13.40 -11.80
N GLY A 4 -10.91 12.88 -10.73
CA GLY A 4 -9.49 13.00 -10.47
C GLY A 4 -8.67 12.40 -11.61
N LYS A 5 -7.76 13.20 -12.15
CA LYS A 5 -6.82 12.83 -13.21
C LYS A 5 -5.85 11.79 -12.64
N ARG A 6 -6.22 10.50 -12.70
CA ARG A 6 -5.29 9.40 -12.42
C ARG A 6 -4.21 9.38 -13.49
N CYS A 7 -2.99 9.72 -13.11
CA CYS A 7 -1.81 9.65 -13.96
C CYS A 7 -1.45 8.17 -14.18
N TRP A 8 -1.88 7.61 -15.31
CA TRP A 8 -1.64 6.21 -15.68
C TRP A 8 -0.16 5.87 -15.93
N ARG A 9 0.75 6.87 -15.94
CA ARG A 9 2.18 6.65 -16.24
C ARG A 9 3.00 6.10 -15.07
N CYS A 10 2.56 6.25 -13.82
CA CYS A 10 3.34 5.79 -12.66
C CYS A 10 3.01 4.35 -12.22
N TRP A 11 1.91 3.75 -12.72
CA TRP A 11 1.49 2.40 -12.28
C TRP A 11 2.35 1.26 -12.85
N ARG A 12 3.25 1.54 -13.79
CA ARG A 12 4.09 0.51 -14.44
C ARG A 12 5.28 0.00 -13.59
N ARG A 13 5.46 0.52 -12.37
CA ARG A 13 6.71 0.30 -11.61
C ARG A 13 6.55 -0.03 -10.12
N SER A 14 5.38 0.19 -9.51
CA SER A 14 5.15 -0.23 -8.12
C SER A 14 4.57 -1.64 -8.12
N ILE A 15 5.34 -2.56 -7.52
CA ILE A 15 4.95 -3.96 -7.32
C ILE A 15 3.88 -4.06 -6.22
N PHE A 16 3.75 -3.03 -5.38
CA PHE A 16 2.84 -3.00 -4.25
C PHE A 16 1.60 -2.16 -4.53
N ALA A 17 0.46 -2.61 -4.01
CA ALA A 17 -0.80 -1.88 -4.00
C ALA A 17 -1.42 -1.97 -2.61
N LEU A 18 -2.05 -0.87 -2.17
CA LEU A 18 -2.79 -0.83 -0.91
C LEU A 18 -4.27 -0.61 -1.23
N PHE A 19 -5.13 -1.39 -0.60
CA PHE A 19 -6.57 -1.23 -0.63
C PHE A 19 -7.12 -1.21 0.79
N VAL A 20 -7.96 -0.22 1.09
CA VAL A 20 -8.67 -0.10 2.37
C VAL A 20 -10.13 0.20 2.06
N GLU A 21 -11.02 -0.65 2.56
CA GLU A 21 -12.47 -0.48 2.36
C GLU A 21 -13.02 0.68 3.20
N ASN A 22 -12.59 0.77 4.47
CA ASN A 22 -13.00 1.82 5.39
C ASN A 22 -11.81 2.24 6.27
N ASP A 23 -11.22 3.40 5.99
CA ASP A 23 -10.12 3.97 6.77
C ASP A 23 -10.61 4.65 8.07
N TRP A 24 -11.94 4.71 8.28
CA TRP A 24 -12.52 5.26 9.50
C TRP A 24 -12.77 4.23 10.60
N SER A 25 -12.67 2.93 10.30
CA SER A 25 -12.82 1.88 11.30
C SER A 25 -11.62 1.82 12.25
N ASP A 26 -11.84 1.42 13.50
CA ASP A 26 -10.76 1.05 14.41
C ASP A 26 -11.00 -0.39 14.90
N PRO A 27 -10.15 -1.35 14.50
CA PRO A 27 -8.96 -1.18 13.67
C PRO A 27 -9.26 -0.94 12.17
N VAL A 28 -8.30 -0.33 11.47
CA VAL A 28 -8.28 -0.23 10.01
C VAL A 28 -7.79 -1.57 9.45
N ILE A 29 -8.56 -2.13 8.52
CA ILE A 29 -8.19 -3.35 7.79
C ILE A 29 -7.66 -2.92 6.43
N ALA A 30 -6.35 -3.11 6.22
CA ALA A 30 -5.66 -2.77 4.99
C ALA A 30 -5.23 -4.04 4.24
N THR A 31 -5.70 -4.19 3.01
CA THR A 31 -5.26 -5.25 2.10
C THR A 31 -4.06 -4.76 1.31
N VAL A 32 -2.93 -5.44 1.47
CA VAL A 32 -1.72 -5.21 0.69
C VAL A 32 -1.64 -6.25 -0.42
N GLY A 33 -1.54 -5.79 -1.66
CA GLY A 33 -1.29 -6.63 -2.82
C GLY A 33 0.14 -6.50 -3.31
N ILE A 34 0.78 -7.63 -3.60
CA ILE A 34 2.06 -7.74 -4.27
C ILE A 34 1.82 -8.32 -5.66
N GLN A 35 2.13 -7.55 -6.70
CA GLN A 35 1.89 -7.91 -8.09
C GLN A 35 2.56 -9.23 -8.45
N GLY A 36 1.75 -10.23 -8.80
CA GLY A 36 2.22 -11.55 -9.23
C GLY A 36 2.73 -12.46 -8.10
N MET A 37 2.57 -12.07 -6.83
CA MET A 37 3.00 -12.90 -5.69
C MET A 37 1.83 -13.28 -4.77
N ALA A 38 1.28 -12.33 -4.01
CA ALA A 38 0.28 -12.60 -2.99
C ALA A 38 -0.48 -11.34 -2.58
N THR A 39 -1.59 -11.53 -1.88
CA THR A 39 -2.30 -10.50 -1.14
C THR A 39 -2.36 -10.91 0.32
N PHE A 40 -2.20 -9.96 1.24
CA PHE A 40 -2.36 -10.20 2.68
C PHE A 40 -3.06 -9.02 3.36
N GLU A 41 -3.67 -9.29 4.50
CA GLU A 41 -4.41 -8.30 5.27
C GLU A 41 -3.62 -7.87 6.49
N LEU A 42 -3.64 -6.57 6.77
CA LEU A 42 -3.03 -5.94 7.93
C LEU A 42 -4.12 -5.29 8.75
N THR A 43 -4.11 -5.56 10.05
CA THR A 43 -4.97 -4.90 11.03
C THR A 43 -4.13 -3.86 11.76
N ILE A 44 -4.44 -2.58 11.57
CA ILE A 44 -3.67 -1.46 12.12
C ILE A 44 -4.64 -0.58 12.91
N SER A 45 -4.28 -0.18 14.13
CA SER A 45 -5.13 0.77 14.84
C SER A 45 -5.15 2.10 14.10
N ARG A 46 -6.34 2.69 14.00
CA ARG A 46 -6.60 3.89 13.21
C ARG A 46 -5.67 5.05 13.58
N HIS A 47 -5.33 5.21 14.86
CA HIS A 47 -4.47 6.30 15.33
C HIS A 47 -3.04 6.23 14.75
N SER A 48 -2.61 5.06 14.29
CA SER A 48 -1.30 4.81 13.70
C SER A 48 -1.36 4.56 12.19
N TYR A 49 -2.56 4.62 11.59
CA TYR A 49 -2.73 4.29 10.17
C TYR A 49 -2.50 5.51 9.27
N ASP A 50 -1.52 5.41 8.39
CA ASP A 50 -1.32 6.28 7.23
C ASP A 50 -1.00 5.39 6.02
N GLY A 51 -1.87 5.39 5.01
CA GLY A 51 -1.76 4.50 3.86
C GLY A 51 -0.55 4.78 2.96
N MET A 52 -0.10 6.03 2.87
CA MET A 52 1.05 6.39 2.05
C MET A 52 2.35 6.04 2.75
N VAL A 53 2.44 6.30 4.05
CA VAL A 53 3.59 5.89 4.88
C VAL A 53 3.72 4.38 4.89
N LEU A 54 2.61 3.64 5.02
CA LEU A 54 2.62 2.18 4.99
C LEU A 54 3.17 1.65 3.65
N LEU A 55 2.72 2.22 2.52
CA LEU A 55 3.22 1.82 1.21
C LEU A 55 4.72 2.13 1.04
N GLU A 56 5.17 3.31 1.47
CA GLU A 56 6.59 3.70 1.44
C GLU A 56 7.45 2.76 2.30
N LEU A 57 6.97 2.38 3.50
CA LEU A 57 7.66 1.44 4.37
C LEU A 57 7.79 0.05 3.74
N ILE A 58 6.74 -0.44 3.08
CA ILE A 58 6.77 -1.73 2.37
C ILE A 58 7.75 -1.65 1.19
N GLU A 59 7.69 -0.59 0.39
CA GLU A 59 8.59 -0.37 -0.73
C GLU A 59 10.05 -0.24 -0.28
N LYS A 60 10.31 0.46 0.82
CA LYS A 60 11.65 0.60 1.41
C LYS A 60 12.17 -0.71 1.97
N HIS A 61 11.35 -1.45 2.72
CA HIS A 61 11.76 -2.72 3.29
C HIS A 61 12.07 -3.74 2.20
N TYR A 62 11.24 -3.83 1.16
CA TYR A 62 11.56 -4.63 -0.01
C TYR A 62 12.87 -4.10 -0.61
N GLY A 63 12.93 -2.78 -0.89
CA GLY A 63 14.09 -1.94 -1.23
C GLY A 63 15.44 -2.43 -0.77
N GLU A 64 15.56 -2.47 0.55
CA GLU A 64 16.80 -2.77 1.24
C GLU A 64 17.14 -4.26 1.17
N ASN A 65 16.15 -5.15 1.13
CA ASN A 65 16.36 -6.60 1.04
C ASN A 65 16.92 -7.06 -0.31
N TYR A 66 16.69 -6.33 -1.41
CA TYR A 66 17.23 -6.68 -2.74
C TYR A 66 18.44 -5.83 -3.19
N ALA A 67 18.91 -4.88 -2.37
CA ALA A 67 20.14 -4.13 -2.64
C ALA A 67 21.41 -4.84 -2.16
N THR A 68 21.28 -5.99 -1.52
CA THR A 68 22.40 -6.78 -0.98
C THR A 68 22.39 -8.18 -1.59
N THR A 69 22.64 -8.29 -2.90
CA THR A 69 23.00 -9.56 -3.55
C THR A 69 23.94 -9.30 -4.72
#